data_AF-A0A7V3KA51-F1
#
_entry.id   AF-A0A7V3KA51-F1
#
_cell.length_a   1.000
_cell.length_b   1.000
_cell.length_c   1.000
_cell.angle_alpha   90.00
_cell.angle_beta   90.00
_cell.angle_gamma   90.00
#
_symmetry.space_group_name_H-M   'P 1'
#
loop_
_entity.id
_entity.type
_entity.pdbx_description
1 polymer ?
#
loop_
_entity_poly.entity_id
_entity_poly.type
_entity_poly.pdbx_seq_one_letter_code
_entity_poly.pdbx_strand_id
1 'polypeptide(L)'
;MKKYLGLMLTVWVLIFSVASFSCDKLPWAKSPLKDADAQFLAGNYEAAISLYQAYLATGPSPDKVALAKNKISECYYNLGEKAFKAGNWQDAINYYQQSENSNAQNKISQAYFNLGEDYFNKGDYQVAIEYYSKSKEPGAQAKIQAAQDAIAAAEAEETKKEEETGGTKTVYVVTQPSSKGSGKETKKSEGEFLIKVATADNLQEAQEKVNAVRQLGIPAYNKKSPGKPNVVFAGPFKTRADAQVALARIHSLGKGYKRAHIVEKGE
;
A
#
# COMPACT_ATOMS: atom_id res chain seq x y z
N MET A 1 9.39 6.04 -76.37
CA MET A 1 9.37 5.74 -74.90
C MET A 1 9.33 6.97 -73.99
N LYS A 2 9.83 8.15 -74.38
CA LYS A 2 9.87 9.34 -73.48
C LYS A 2 8.51 9.99 -73.13
N LYS A 3 7.44 9.77 -73.90
CA LYS A 3 6.11 10.38 -73.66
C LYS A 3 5.30 9.75 -72.52
N TYR A 4 5.58 8.49 -72.16
CA TYR A 4 4.85 7.78 -71.09
C TYR A 4 5.49 7.96 -69.71
N LEU A 5 6.77 8.35 -69.66
CA LEU A 5 7.52 8.51 -68.42
C LEU A 5 7.03 9.73 -67.61
N GLY A 6 6.66 10.83 -68.29
CA GLY A 6 6.10 12.02 -67.63
C GLY A 6 4.69 11.79 -67.07
N LEU A 7 3.85 11.03 -67.79
CA LEU A 7 2.49 10.69 -67.35
C LEU A 7 2.51 9.72 -66.15
N MET A 8 3.44 8.77 -66.15
CA MET A 8 3.68 7.88 -65.01
C MET A 8 4.13 8.66 -63.77
N LEU A 9 5.03 9.64 -63.92
CA LEU A 9 5.52 10.44 -62.80
C LEU A 9 4.41 11.32 -62.18
N THR A 10 3.55 11.94 -62.99
CA THR A 10 2.45 12.77 -62.50
C THR A 10 1.34 11.96 -61.83
N VAL A 11 1.03 10.77 -62.37
CA VAL A 11 0.12 9.81 -61.73
C VAL A 11 0.70 9.32 -60.39
N TRP A 12 2.01 9.04 -60.33
CA TRP A 12 2.67 8.62 -59.10
C TRP A 12 2.69 9.74 -58.03
N VAL A 13 2.96 10.98 -58.42
CA VAL A 13 2.92 12.16 -57.52
C VAL A 13 1.49 12.43 -57.03
N LEU A 14 0.47 12.26 -57.88
CA LEU A 14 -0.93 12.38 -57.46
C LEU A 14 -1.32 11.27 -56.47
N ILE A 15 -0.94 10.01 -56.73
CA ILE A 15 -1.18 8.88 -55.81
C ILE A 15 -0.43 9.05 -54.47
N PHE A 16 0.79 9.59 -54.50
CA PHE A 16 1.54 9.90 -53.27
C PHE A 16 0.98 11.11 -52.51
N SER A 17 0.37 12.07 -53.22
CA SER A 17 -0.30 13.24 -52.63
C SER A 17 -1.62 12.87 -51.93
N VAL A 18 -2.43 11.96 -52.50
CA VAL A 18 -3.60 11.41 -51.77
C VAL A 18 -3.22 10.48 -50.61
N ALA A 19 -2.00 9.93 -50.55
CA ALA A 19 -1.54 9.15 -49.39
C ALA A 19 -1.28 9.99 -48.12
N SER A 20 -1.27 11.32 -48.25
CA SER A 20 -1.22 12.27 -47.11
C SER A 20 -2.60 12.81 -46.73
N PHE A 21 -3.69 12.29 -47.33
CA PHE A 21 -5.04 12.55 -46.84
C PHE A 21 -5.23 11.76 -45.55
N SER A 22 -4.95 12.40 -44.40
CA SER A 22 -5.24 11.83 -43.09
C SER A 22 -6.65 11.23 -43.10
N CYS A 23 -6.74 9.92 -42.84
CA CYS A 23 -7.99 9.14 -42.80
C CYS A 23 -9.05 9.75 -41.87
N ASP A 24 -8.63 10.65 -40.98
CA ASP A 24 -9.43 11.46 -40.07
C ASP A 24 -10.53 12.31 -40.74
N LYS A 25 -10.42 12.60 -42.05
CA LYS A 25 -11.39 13.44 -42.77
C LYS A 25 -12.51 12.67 -43.48
N LEU A 26 -12.55 11.34 -43.38
CA LEU A 26 -13.59 10.53 -44.02
C LEU A 26 -14.80 10.37 -43.09
N PRO A 27 -15.99 10.92 -43.44
CA PRO A 27 -17.16 10.91 -42.55
C PRO A 27 -17.75 9.52 -42.27
N TRP A 28 -17.34 8.50 -43.01
CA TRP A 28 -17.75 7.10 -42.85
C TRP A 28 -16.76 6.25 -42.04
N ALA A 29 -15.57 6.77 -41.72
CA ALA A 29 -14.66 6.09 -40.82
C ALA A 29 -15.22 6.19 -39.38
N LYS A 30 -15.45 5.05 -38.73
CA LYS A 30 -15.80 5.02 -37.30
C LYS A 30 -14.71 5.75 -36.53
N SER A 31 -15.03 6.93 -35.99
CA SER A 31 -14.08 7.70 -35.22
C SER A 31 -13.93 7.04 -33.85
N PRO A 32 -12.73 6.57 -33.45
CA PRO A 32 -12.53 5.94 -32.14
C PRO A 32 -12.98 6.83 -30.98
N LEU A 33 -12.92 8.15 -31.19
CA LEU A 33 -13.36 9.16 -30.24
C LEU A 33 -14.88 9.13 -30.01
N LYS A 34 -15.68 8.95 -31.07
CA LYS A 34 -17.16 8.88 -30.94
C LYS A 34 -17.60 7.65 -30.16
N ASP A 35 -16.95 6.52 -30.41
CA ASP A 35 -17.24 5.28 -29.69
C ASP A 35 -16.82 5.41 -28.21
N ALA A 36 -15.67 6.05 -27.93
CA ALA A 36 -15.23 6.36 -26.57
C ALA A 36 -16.22 7.27 -25.84
N ASP A 37 -16.67 8.35 -26.48
CA ASP A 37 -17.68 9.27 -25.93
C ASP A 37 -19.01 8.56 -25.66
N ALA A 38 -19.43 7.64 -26.53
CA ALA A 38 -20.63 6.84 -26.31
C ALA A 38 -20.51 5.93 -25.09
N GLN A 39 -19.36 5.26 -24.89
CA GLN A 39 -19.10 4.45 -23.70
C GLN A 39 -19.04 5.29 -22.42
N PHE A 40 -18.46 6.48 -22.50
CA PHE A 40 -18.43 7.44 -21.41
C PHE A 40 -19.84 7.83 -20.97
N LEU A 41 -20.70 8.20 -21.92
CA LEU A 41 -22.09 8.56 -21.65
C LEU A 41 -22.93 7.37 -21.14
N ALA A 42 -22.59 6.15 -21.56
CA ALA A 42 -23.20 4.93 -21.06
C ALA A 42 -22.72 4.54 -19.64
N GLY A 43 -21.74 5.24 -19.07
CA GLY A 43 -21.16 4.95 -17.77
C GLY A 43 -20.18 3.78 -17.76
N ASN A 44 -19.79 3.27 -18.93
CA ASN A 44 -18.80 2.19 -19.10
C ASN A 44 -17.39 2.79 -19.13
N TYR A 45 -16.97 3.38 -18.01
CA TYR A 45 -15.76 4.21 -17.94
C TYR A 45 -14.48 3.43 -18.22
N GLU A 46 -14.37 2.16 -17.84
CA GLU A 46 -13.20 1.31 -18.11
C GLU A 46 -13.03 1.06 -19.64
N ALA A 47 -14.15 0.82 -20.32
CA ALA A 47 -14.16 0.67 -21.78
C ALA A 47 -13.85 2.01 -22.47
N ALA A 48 -14.41 3.10 -21.97
CA ALA A 48 -14.15 4.45 -22.48
C ALA A 48 -12.65 4.82 -22.36
N ILE A 49 -12.01 4.56 -21.21
CA ILE A 49 -10.58 4.78 -21.01
C ILE A 49 -9.77 4.02 -22.06
N SER A 50 -10.07 2.73 -22.25
CA SER A 50 -9.37 1.89 -23.22
C SER A 50 -9.48 2.46 -24.65
N LEU A 51 -10.66 2.94 -25.03
CA LEU A 51 -10.89 3.57 -26.34
C LEU A 51 -10.20 4.92 -26.48
N TYR A 52 -10.21 5.78 -25.46
CA TYR A 52 -9.48 7.05 -25.48
C TYR A 52 -7.96 6.83 -25.54
N GLN A 53 -7.43 5.81 -24.85
CA GLN A 53 -6.01 5.45 -24.92
C GLN A 53 -5.62 4.94 -26.31
N ALA A 54 -6.46 4.07 -26.90
CA ALA A 54 -6.28 3.61 -28.28
C ALA A 54 -6.33 4.80 -29.26
N TYR A 55 -7.23 5.75 -29.03
CA TYR A 55 -7.31 6.99 -29.81
C TYR A 55 -6.05 7.85 -29.68
N LEU A 56 -5.47 7.98 -28.49
CA LEU A 56 -4.20 8.70 -28.29
C LEU A 56 -3.04 8.04 -29.06
N ALA A 57 -3.05 6.71 -29.19
CA ALA A 57 -2.02 5.97 -29.92
C ALA A 57 -2.07 6.20 -31.45
N THR A 58 -3.17 6.73 -32.00
CA THR A 58 -3.24 7.05 -33.44
C THR A 58 -2.53 8.36 -33.80
N GLY A 59 -1.96 9.07 -32.82
CA GLY A 59 -1.28 10.35 -33.01
C GLY A 59 -2.21 11.51 -33.42
N PRO A 60 -3.29 11.80 -32.66
CA PRO A 60 -4.23 12.86 -33.01
C PRO A 60 -3.63 14.27 -32.81
N SER A 61 -4.33 15.29 -33.32
CA SER A 61 -3.91 16.69 -33.13
C SER A 61 -3.83 17.07 -31.64
N PRO A 62 -2.97 18.03 -31.25
CA PRO A 62 -2.79 18.42 -29.84
C PRO A 62 -4.10 18.75 -29.10
N ASP A 63 -5.03 19.45 -29.75
CA ASP A 63 -6.34 19.79 -29.16
C ASP A 63 -7.16 18.55 -28.81
N LYS A 64 -7.11 17.52 -29.66
CA LYS A 64 -7.82 16.26 -29.44
C LYS A 64 -7.10 15.36 -28.42
N VAL A 65 -5.77 15.45 -28.33
CA VAL A 65 -5.00 14.83 -27.25
C VAL A 65 -5.43 15.39 -25.90
N ALA A 66 -5.51 16.72 -25.77
CA ALA A 66 -5.93 17.37 -24.55
C ALA A 66 -7.36 16.96 -24.16
N LEU A 67 -8.30 16.96 -25.13
CA LEU A 67 -9.67 16.49 -24.92
C LEU A 67 -9.72 15.04 -24.41
N ALA A 68 -9.01 14.12 -25.07
CA ALA A 68 -9.02 12.70 -24.69
C ALA A 68 -8.41 12.47 -23.29
N LYS A 69 -7.32 13.18 -22.93
CA LYS A 69 -6.75 13.13 -21.58
C LYS A 69 -7.73 13.64 -20.52
N ASN A 70 -8.40 14.76 -20.79
CA ASN A 70 -9.43 15.28 -19.89
C ASN A 70 -10.56 14.26 -19.71
N LYS A 71 -10.99 13.59 -20.78
CA LYS A 71 -12.00 12.54 -20.71
C LYS A 71 -11.56 11.30 -19.93
N ILE A 72 -10.31 10.86 -20.10
CA ILE A 72 -9.72 9.78 -19.28
C ILE A 72 -9.72 10.18 -17.80
N SER A 73 -9.32 11.42 -17.49
CA SER A 73 -9.34 11.96 -16.14
C SER A 73 -10.76 11.98 -15.53
N GLU A 74 -11.77 12.38 -16.31
CA GLU A 74 -13.19 12.31 -15.91
C GLU A 74 -13.65 10.87 -15.68
N CYS A 75 -13.24 9.92 -16.53
CA CYS A 75 -13.55 8.50 -16.35
C CYS A 75 -13.03 7.98 -15.01
N TYR A 76 -11.75 8.23 -14.69
CA TYR A 76 -11.16 7.83 -13.42
C TYR A 76 -11.87 8.48 -12.22
N TYR A 77 -12.25 9.76 -12.33
CA TYR A 77 -13.03 10.41 -11.29
C TYR A 77 -14.39 9.72 -11.07
N ASN A 78 -15.11 9.38 -12.14
CA ASN A 78 -16.41 8.73 -12.04
C ASN A 78 -16.32 7.28 -11.52
N LEU A 79 -15.25 6.56 -11.86
CA LEU A 79 -14.96 5.26 -11.25
C LEU A 79 -14.67 5.38 -9.76
N GLY A 80 -13.92 6.41 -9.37
CA GLY A 80 -13.70 6.78 -7.98
C GLY A 80 -15.01 7.05 -7.25
N GLU A 81 -15.92 7.82 -7.83
CA GLU A 81 -17.25 8.11 -7.28
C GLU A 81 -18.10 6.85 -7.12
N LYS A 82 -18.06 5.95 -8.11
CA LYS A 82 -18.78 4.67 -8.05
C LYS A 82 -18.24 3.78 -6.92
N ALA A 83 -16.92 3.65 -6.81
CA ALA A 83 -16.28 2.88 -5.74
C ALA A 83 -16.53 3.52 -4.36
N PHE A 84 -16.48 4.84 -4.27
CA PHE A 84 -16.78 5.59 -3.05
C PHE A 84 -18.22 5.33 -2.60
N LYS A 85 -19.20 5.44 -3.49
CA LYS A 85 -20.61 5.16 -3.14
C LYS A 85 -20.85 3.70 -2.75
N ALA A 86 -20.04 2.77 -3.25
CA ALA A 86 -20.08 1.36 -2.87
C ALA A 86 -19.41 1.05 -1.51
N GLY A 87 -18.75 2.03 -0.89
CA GLY A 87 -17.97 1.84 0.33
C GLY A 87 -16.57 1.25 0.10
N ASN A 88 -16.16 1.07 -1.16
CA ASN A 88 -14.84 0.58 -1.52
C ASN A 88 -13.84 1.74 -1.53
N TRP A 89 -13.56 2.29 -0.34
CA TRP A 89 -12.78 3.51 -0.17
C TRP A 89 -11.35 3.41 -0.73
N GLN A 90 -10.71 2.25 -0.59
CA GLN A 90 -9.34 2.04 -1.10
C GLN A 90 -9.29 2.07 -2.64
N ASP A 91 -10.25 1.43 -3.30
CA ASP A 91 -10.38 1.49 -4.77
C ASP A 91 -10.71 2.90 -5.23
N ALA A 92 -11.59 3.59 -4.49
CA ALA A 92 -11.93 4.99 -4.76
C ALA A 92 -10.69 5.88 -4.76
N ILE A 93 -9.81 5.73 -3.75
CA ILE A 93 -8.54 6.46 -3.68
C ILE A 93 -7.67 6.16 -4.90
N ASN A 94 -7.51 4.89 -5.27
CA ASN A 94 -6.70 4.48 -6.42
C ASN A 94 -7.20 5.09 -7.74
N TYR A 95 -8.52 5.16 -7.93
CA TYR A 95 -9.11 5.79 -9.11
C TYR A 95 -8.98 7.32 -9.08
N TYR A 96 -9.27 7.97 -7.96
CA TYR A 96 -9.11 9.43 -7.84
C TYR A 96 -7.66 9.88 -8.02
N GLN A 97 -6.66 9.09 -7.61
CA GLN A 97 -5.24 9.39 -7.82
C GLN A 97 -4.84 9.39 -9.30
N GLN A 98 -5.57 8.65 -10.15
CA GLN A 98 -5.34 8.63 -11.61
C GLN A 98 -6.09 9.77 -12.32
N SER A 99 -6.93 10.52 -11.61
CA SER A 99 -7.66 11.66 -12.14
C SER A 99 -6.90 12.96 -11.92
N GLU A 100 -6.82 13.78 -12.97
CA GLU A 100 -6.36 15.17 -12.89
C GLU A 100 -7.49 16.14 -12.47
N ASN A 101 -8.67 15.63 -12.09
CA ASN A 101 -9.78 16.45 -11.62
C ASN A 101 -9.42 17.15 -10.29
N SER A 102 -9.61 18.46 -10.23
CA SER A 102 -9.29 19.26 -9.04
C SER A 102 -10.03 18.84 -7.77
N ASN A 103 -11.22 18.22 -7.91
CA ASN A 103 -12.00 17.72 -6.79
C ASN A 103 -11.53 16.36 -6.27
N ALA A 104 -10.67 15.64 -7.01
CA ALA A 104 -10.20 14.31 -6.64
C ALA A 104 -9.50 14.29 -5.28
N GLN A 105 -8.72 15.34 -4.96
CA GLN A 105 -8.00 15.43 -3.68
C GLN A 105 -8.95 15.54 -2.48
N ASN A 106 -10.06 16.27 -2.61
CA ASN A 106 -11.07 16.34 -1.56
C ASN A 106 -11.76 14.99 -1.38
N LYS A 107 -12.03 14.27 -2.46
CA LYS A 107 -12.62 12.94 -2.41
C LYS A 107 -11.68 11.89 -1.81
N ILE A 108 -10.37 11.97 -2.10
CA ILE A 108 -9.34 11.14 -1.45
C ILE A 108 -9.31 11.41 0.05
N SER A 109 -9.35 12.69 0.47
CA SER A 109 -9.41 13.07 1.88
C SER A 109 -10.61 12.44 2.61
N GLN A 110 -11.79 12.50 2.00
CA GLN A 110 -13.01 11.87 2.53
C GLN A 110 -12.90 10.34 2.59
N ALA A 111 -12.31 9.72 1.56
CA ALA A 111 -12.15 8.26 1.53
C ALA A 111 -11.18 7.77 2.63
N TYR A 112 -10.09 8.51 2.88
CA TYR A 112 -9.21 8.23 4.02
C TYR A 112 -9.92 8.40 5.36
N PHE A 113 -10.77 9.42 5.51
CA PHE A 113 -11.57 9.58 6.72
C PHE A 113 -12.49 8.37 6.96
N ASN A 114 -13.19 7.91 5.91
CA ASN A 114 -14.10 6.77 6.01
C ASN A 114 -13.37 5.44 6.28
N LEU A 115 -12.16 5.26 5.75
CA LEU A 115 -11.30 4.12 6.15
C LEU A 115 -10.93 4.20 7.62
N GLY A 116 -10.58 5.40 8.11
CA GLY A 116 -10.34 5.63 9.53
C GLY A 116 -11.53 5.22 10.39
N GLU A 117 -12.75 5.62 10.01
CA GLU A 117 -13.99 5.23 10.71
C GLU A 117 -14.21 3.71 10.71
N ASP A 118 -13.98 3.03 9.59
CA ASP A 118 -14.14 1.57 9.49
C ASP A 118 -13.20 0.82 10.45
N TYR A 119 -11.92 1.20 10.49
CA TYR A 119 -10.96 0.62 11.44
C TYR A 119 -11.24 1.03 12.88
N PHE A 120 -11.69 2.27 13.13
CA PHE A 120 -12.08 2.72 14.45
C PHE A 120 -13.24 1.87 15.00
N ASN A 121 -14.26 1.61 14.17
CA ASN A 121 -15.42 0.79 14.56
C ASN A 121 -15.06 -0.69 14.76
N LYS A 122 -13.99 -1.18 14.13
CA LYS A 122 -13.42 -2.52 14.35
C LYS A 122 -12.55 -2.62 15.62
N GLY A 123 -12.23 -1.48 16.25
CA GLY A 123 -11.33 -1.41 17.40
C GLY A 123 -9.84 -1.36 17.05
N ASP A 124 -9.50 -1.31 15.76
CA ASP A 124 -8.13 -1.20 15.24
C ASP A 124 -7.67 0.27 15.28
N TYR A 125 -7.64 0.86 16.47
CA TYR A 125 -7.43 2.30 16.68
C TYR A 125 -6.10 2.81 16.11
N GLN A 126 -5.04 2.00 16.15
CA GLN A 126 -3.74 2.38 15.59
C GLN A 126 -3.82 2.58 14.07
N VAL A 127 -4.50 1.68 13.37
CA VAL A 127 -4.70 1.74 11.91
C VAL A 127 -5.66 2.89 11.57
N ALA A 128 -6.69 3.10 12.39
CA ALA A 128 -7.59 4.24 12.24
C ALA A 128 -6.83 5.58 12.27
N ILE A 129 -5.90 5.76 13.22
CA ILE A 129 -5.05 6.96 13.32
C ILE A 129 -4.23 7.17 12.04
N GLU A 130 -3.63 6.11 11.48
CA GLU A 130 -2.85 6.23 10.23
C GLU A 130 -3.70 6.76 9.08
N TYR A 131 -4.94 6.28 8.93
CA TYR A 131 -5.85 6.75 7.89
C TYR A 131 -6.40 8.16 8.15
N TYR A 132 -6.82 8.47 9.38
CA TYR A 132 -7.23 9.83 9.72
C TYR A 132 -6.11 10.84 9.51
N SER A 133 -4.84 10.49 9.78
CA SER A 133 -3.70 11.39 9.58
C SER A 133 -3.45 11.76 8.10
N LYS A 134 -3.93 10.93 7.17
CA LYS A 134 -3.88 11.19 5.72
C LYS A 134 -5.09 12.01 5.24
N SER A 135 -6.11 12.14 6.07
CA SER A 135 -7.30 12.92 5.77
C SER A 135 -7.09 14.40 6.11
N LYS A 136 -7.65 15.29 5.28
CA LYS A 136 -7.71 16.73 5.52
C LYS A 136 -9.09 17.17 6.03
N GLU A 137 -9.98 16.21 6.34
CA GLU A 137 -11.30 16.53 6.88
C GLU A 137 -11.16 17.19 8.26
N PRO A 138 -11.94 18.24 8.57
CA PRO A 138 -11.81 18.99 9.83
C PRO A 138 -12.05 18.11 11.08
N GLY A 139 -12.80 17.00 10.95
CA GLY A 139 -13.03 16.05 12.04
C GLY A 139 -11.91 15.04 12.28
N ALA A 140 -10.91 14.95 11.39
CA ALA A 140 -9.86 13.93 11.47
C ALA A 140 -9.05 14.04 12.76
N GLN A 141 -8.68 15.25 13.19
CA GLN A 141 -7.90 15.45 14.41
C GLN A 141 -8.65 15.02 15.67
N ALA A 142 -9.95 15.32 15.75
CA ALA A 142 -10.78 14.89 16.88
C ALA A 142 -10.91 13.36 16.93
N LYS A 143 -11.01 12.71 15.77
CA LYS A 143 -11.05 11.25 15.68
C LYS A 143 -9.72 10.59 16.03
N ILE A 144 -8.59 11.21 15.67
CA ILE A 144 -7.25 10.76 16.12
C ILE A 144 -7.17 10.80 17.65
N GLN A 145 -7.62 11.90 18.28
CA GLN A 145 -7.63 12.00 19.74
C GLN A 145 -8.53 10.92 20.37
N ALA A 146 -9.74 10.74 19.86
CA ALA A 146 -10.65 9.70 20.35
C ALA A 146 -10.05 8.29 20.23
N ALA A 147 -9.31 8.01 19.14
CA ALA A 147 -8.61 6.74 18.96
C ALA A 147 -7.46 6.57 19.95
N GLN A 148 -6.70 7.62 20.23
CA GLN A 148 -5.65 7.63 21.25
C GLN A 148 -6.21 7.41 22.66
N ASP A 149 -7.32 8.05 22.99
CA ASP A 149 -7.99 7.88 24.28
C ASP A 149 -8.50 6.44 24.46
N ALA A 150 -9.03 5.83 23.38
CA ALA A 150 -9.46 4.43 23.39
C ALA A 150 -8.28 3.45 23.59
N ILE A 151 -7.12 3.73 22.98
CA ILE A 151 -5.89 2.96 23.20
C ILE A 151 -5.45 3.10 24.66
N ALA A 152 -5.39 4.33 25.19
CA ALA A 152 -4.98 4.58 26.57
C ALA A 152 -5.92 3.92 27.59
N ALA A 153 -7.23 3.89 27.32
CA ALA A 153 -8.21 3.19 28.13
C ALA A 153 -7.98 1.67 28.10
N ALA A 154 -7.71 1.09 26.92
CA ALA A 154 -7.39 -0.33 26.79
C ALA A 154 -6.09 -0.69 27.52
N GLU A 155 -5.06 0.15 27.44
CA GLU A 155 -3.82 0.00 28.19
C GLU A 155 -4.05 0.10 29.70
N ALA A 156 -4.89 1.03 30.16
CA ALA A 156 -5.23 1.18 31.58
C ALA A 156 -6.03 -0.02 32.13
N GLU A 157 -6.84 -0.68 31.31
CA GLU A 157 -7.45 -1.96 31.68
C GLU A 157 -6.44 -3.10 31.75
N GLU A 158 -5.42 -3.08 30.89
CA GLU A 158 -4.31 -4.04 30.96
C GLU A 158 -3.44 -3.79 32.20
N THR A 159 -3.16 -2.54 32.58
CA THR A 159 -2.36 -2.22 33.77
C THR A 159 -3.08 -2.55 35.08
N LYS A 160 -4.41 -2.38 35.16
CA LYS A 160 -5.19 -2.84 36.34
C LYS A 160 -5.16 -4.36 36.50
N LYS A 161 -5.20 -5.10 35.38
CA LYS A 161 -5.01 -6.56 35.41
C LYS A 161 -3.58 -6.94 35.79
N GLU A 162 -2.58 -6.14 35.40
CA GLU A 162 -1.19 -6.34 35.79
C GLU A 162 -0.91 -5.98 37.27
N GLU A 163 -1.51 -4.92 37.81
CA GLU A 163 -1.40 -4.55 39.24
C GLU A 163 -2.08 -5.57 40.16
N GLU A 164 -3.14 -6.24 39.70
CA GLU A 164 -3.69 -7.43 40.38
C GLU A 164 -2.77 -8.67 40.26
N THR A 165 -1.79 -8.68 39.35
CA THR A 165 -0.87 -9.82 39.11
C THR A 165 0.61 -9.57 39.44
N GLY A 166 0.99 -8.40 39.97
CA GLY A 166 2.32 -8.14 40.52
C GLY A 166 3.31 -7.49 39.55
N GLY A 167 3.65 -6.24 39.84
CA GLY A 167 4.58 -5.44 39.06
C GLY A 167 6.05 -5.86 39.15
N THR A 168 6.83 -5.41 38.17
CA THR A 168 8.22 -4.93 38.35
C THR A 168 8.70 -4.31 37.03
N LYS A 169 8.66 -2.98 36.96
CA LYS A 169 9.50 -2.22 36.01
C LYS A 169 10.88 -2.08 36.64
N THR A 170 11.91 -2.61 36.00
CA THR A 170 13.29 -2.22 36.29
C THR A 170 14.02 -1.93 34.98
N VAL A 171 14.34 -0.65 34.80
CA VAL A 171 15.35 -0.11 33.88
C VAL A 171 16.70 -0.75 34.23
N TYR A 172 17.65 -0.86 33.29
CA TYR A 172 19.10 -0.56 33.46
C TYR A 172 19.98 -1.25 32.40
N VAL A 173 20.60 -0.39 31.59
CA VAL A 173 22.02 -0.24 31.22
C VAL A 173 22.89 -1.49 31.01
N VAL A 174 23.52 -1.50 29.83
CA VAL A 174 24.37 -2.55 29.24
C VAL A 174 25.82 -2.45 29.71
N THR A 175 26.42 -3.59 30.07
CA THR A 175 27.86 -3.86 29.86
C THR A 175 28.09 -5.35 29.53
N GLN A 176 28.86 -5.60 28.47
CA GLN A 176 29.30 -6.95 28.04
C GLN A 176 30.64 -7.33 28.71
N PRO A 177 30.99 -8.64 28.69
CA PRO A 177 32.33 -8.99 28.23
C PRO A 177 32.41 -10.19 27.26
N SER A 178 33.17 -9.91 26.19
CA SER A 178 34.01 -10.74 25.32
C SER A 178 34.41 -12.17 25.77
N SER A 179 34.37 -13.13 24.82
CA SER A 179 35.56 -13.85 24.32
C SER A 179 35.20 -14.75 23.11
N LYS A 180 35.71 -14.42 21.92
CA LYS A 180 36.79 -15.07 21.13
C LYS A 180 36.51 -16.46 20.55
N GLY A 181 36.48 -16.51 19.22
CA GLY A 181 36.67 -17.70 18.38
C GLY A 181 36.64 -17.32 16.89
N SER A 182 37.79 -17.38 16.22
CA SER A 182 38.05 -16.90 14.86
C SER A 182 37.74 -17.92 13.77
N GLY A 183 37.27 -17.45 12.60
CA GLY A 183 37.31 -18.19 11.33
C GLY A 183 36.46 -17.52 10.26
N LYS A 184 37.09 -16.91 9.25
CA LYS A 184 36.43 -16.20 8.14
C LYS A 184 35.83 -17.18 7.14
N GLU A 185 34.57 -16.98 6.78
CA GLU A 185 34.05 -17.22 5.43
C GLU A 185 33.00 -16.16 5.09
N THR A 186 33.30 -15.36 4.07
CA THR A 186 32.40 -14.36 3.50
C THR A 186 31.35 -15.06 2.62
N LYS A 187 30.09 -15.08 3.05
CA LYS A 187 28.93 -15.14 2.16
C LYS A 187 27.85 -14.17 2.63
N LYS A 188 27.50 -13.27 1.72
CA LYS A 188 26.38 -12.31 1.75
C LYS A 188 25.08 -12.92 2.29
N SER A 189 24.30 -12.06 2.95
CA SER A 189 22.89 -12.21 3.38
C SER A 189 22.68 -12.70 4.81
N GLU A 190 22.61 -11.79 5.77
CA GLU A 190 22.04 -12.11 7.08
C GLU A 190 21.12 -10.97 7.49
N GLY A 191 19.85 -11.30 7.74
CA GLY A 191 18.81 -10.32 8.00
C GLY A 191 19.14 -9.39 9.17
N GLU A 192 18.93 -8.09 8.95
CA GLU A 192 19.22 -7.01 9.90
C GLU A 192 18.17 -6.90 11.00
N PHE A 193 16.97 -7.45 10.80
CA PHE A 193 15.84 -7.26 11.70
C PHE A 193 15.47 -8.54 12.44
N LEU A 194 15.30 -8.43 13.74
CA LEU A 194 14.77 -9.46 14.62
C LEU A 194 13.49 -8.93 15.28
N ILE A 195 12.65 -9.82 15.79
CA ILE A 195 11.52 -9.45 16.63
C ILE A 195 11.78 -10.03 18.00
N LYS A 196 11.85 -9.18 19.03
CA LYS A 196 11.85 -9.64 20.42
C LYS A 196 10.42 -9.94 20.80
N VAL A 197 10.09 -11.21 20.96
CA VAL A 197 8.70 -11.69 21.07
C VAL A 197 8.21 -11.63 22.52
N ALA A 198 8.90 -12.33 23.41
CA ALA A 198 8.51 -12.46 24.81
C ALA A 198 9.69 -12.87 25.68
N THR A 199 9.61 -12.58 26.98
CA THR A 199 10.45 -13.18 28.02
C THR A 199 9.74 -14.36 28.64
N ALA A 200 10.50 -15.33 29.15
CA ALA A 200 10.03 -16.52 29.82
C ALA A 200 10.93 -16.85 31.02
N ASP A 201 10.35 -17.25 32.12
CA ASP A 201 11.06 -17.41 33.40
C ASP A 201 11.90 -18.70 33.39
N ASN A 202 11.38 -19.74 32.75
CA ASN A 202 12.02 -21.04 32.61
C ASN A 202 12.15 -21.47 31.14
N LEU A 203 12.93 -22.53 30.90
CA LEU A 203 13.22 -23.01 29.55
C LEU A 203 12.00 -23.65 28.86
N GLN A 204 11.11 -24.27 29.64
CA GLN A 204 9.92 -24.94 29.10
C GLN A 204 8.93 -23.92 28.52
N GLU A 205 8.64 -22.87 29.26
CA GLU A 205 7.80 -21.75 28.82
C GLU A 205 8.40 -21.05 27.59
N ALA A 206 9.73 -20.87 27.56
CA ALA A 206 10.42 -20.32 26.41
C ALA A 206 10.24 -21.19 25.16
N GLN A 207 10.28 -22.52 25.33
CA GLN A 207 10.13 -23.47 24.23
C GLN A 207 8.69 -23.52 23.71
N GLU A 208 7.69 -23.44 24.58
CA GLU A 208 6.28 -23.31 24.20
C GLU A 208 6.05 -22.06 23.35
N LYS A 209 6.59 -20.93 23.79
CA LYS A 209 6.51 -19.65 23.05
C LYS A 209 7.22 -19.71 21.70
N VAL A 210 8.39 -20.36 21.62
CA VAL A 210 9.10 -20.61 20.35
C VAL A 210 8.25 -21.47 19.41
N ASN A 211 7.62 -22.53 19.93
CA ASN A 211 6.81 -23.43 19.12
C ASN A 211 5.56 -22.73 18.58
N ALA A 212 4.89 -21.90 19.39
CA ALA A 212 3.74 -21.11 18.96
C ALA A 212 4.09 -20.16 17.79
N VAL A 213 5.24 -19.49 17.84
CA VAL A 213 5.68 -18.61 16.74
C VAL A 213 6.02 -19.42 15.48
N ARG A 214 6.61 -20.62 15.64
CA ARG A 214 6.91 -21.51 14.51
C ARG A 214 5.66 -22.06 13.83
N GLN A 215 4.56 -22.25 14.56
CA GLN A 215 3.27 -22.64 13.98
C GLN A 215 2.73 -21.59 12.99
N LEU A 216 3.13 -20.32 13.13
CA LEU A 216 2.82 -19.25 12.18
C LEU A 216 3.72 -19.25 10.93
N GLY A 217 4.60 -20.24 10.80
CA GLY A 217 5.60 -20.32 9.72
C GLY A 217 6.76 -19.33 9.89
N ILE A 218 6.95 -18.77 11.09
CA ILE A 218 7.98 -17.77 11.37
C ILE A 218 9.17 -18.45 12.08
N PRO A 219 10.42 -18.27 11.60
CA PRO A 219 11.60 -18.75 12.31
C PRO A 219 11.70 -18.12 13.70
N ALA A 220 11.87 -18.92 14.74
CA ALA A 220 12.01 -18.45 16.12
C ALA A 220 13.00 -19.29 16.93
N TYR A 221 13.64 -18.65 17.91
CA TYR A 221 14.61 -19.28 18.80
C TYR A 221 14.61 -18.61 20.19
N ASN A 222 15.03 -19.37 21.20
CA ASN A 222 15.25 -18.86 22.55
C ASN A 222 16.73 -18.50 22.74
N LYS A 223 16.99 -17.38 23.42
CA LYS A 223 18.32 -16.95 23.86
C LYS A 223 18.32 -16.83 25.38
N LYS A 224 19.07 -17.71 26.06
CA LYS A 224 19.35 -17.62 27.50
C LYS A 224 20.66 -16.90 27.72
N SER A 225 20.63 -15.85 28.54
CA SER A 225 21.85 -15.21 29.05
C SER A 225 22.02 -15.54 30.54
N PRO A 226 23.26 -15.72 31.04
CA PRO A 226 23.51 -15.96 32.45
C PRO A 226 22.83 -14.89 33.31
N GLY A 227 22.05 -15.30 34.31
CA GLY A 227 21.32 -14.40 35.21
C GLY A 227 20.12 -13.64 34.61
N LYS A 228 19.71 -13.91 33.36
CA LYS A 228 18.52 -13.30 32.73
C LYS A 228 17.41 -14.33 32.45
N PRO A 229 16.13 -13.90 32.36
CA PRO A 229 15.06 -14.76 31.85
C PRO A 229 15.36 -15.18 30.40
N ASN A 230 14.76 -16.28 29.98
CA ASN A 230 14.81 -16.73 28.59
C ASN A 230 14.13 -15.68 27.71
N VAL A 231 14.71 -15.36 26.54
CA VAL A 231 14.12 -14.40 25.61
C VAL A 231 13.88 -15.08 24.28
N VAL A 232 12.63 -15.02 23.81
CA VAL A 232 12.22 -15.58 22.53
C VAL A 232 12.35 -14.52 21.45
N PHE A 233 13.08 -14.85 20.39
CA PHE A 233 13.26 -14.03 19.20
C PHE A 233 12.66 -14.70 17.97
N ALA A 234 12.15 -13.89 17.05
CA ALA A 234 11.73 -14.32 15.71
C ALA A 234 12.57 -13.63 14.62
N GLY A 235 12.89 -14.37 13.55
CA GLY A 235 13.79 -13.93 12.47
C GLY A 235 15.05 -14.81 12.33
N PRO A 236 16.10 -14.34 11.62
CA PRO A 236 16.29 -12.98 11.11
C PRO A 236 15.53 -12.66 9.82
N PHE A 237 15.11 -11.39 9.67
CA PHE A 237 14.41 -10.86 8.50
C PHE A 237 15.31 -9.90 7.71
N LYS A 238 15.22 -9.94 6.37
CA LYS A 238 16.05 -9.12 5.48
C LYS A 238 15.60 -7.67 5.41
N THR A 239 14.30 -7.41 5.54
CA THR A 239 13.73 -6.06 5.45
C THR A 239 12.84 -5.76 6.66
N ARG A 240 12.69 -4.46 6.97
CA ARG A 240 11.79 -3.99 8.03
C ARG A 240 10.32 -4.31 7.74
N ALA A 241 9.93 -4.30 6.46
CA ALA A 241 8.58 -4.66 6.03
C ALA A 241 8.26 -6.14 6.32
N ASP A 242 9.18 -7.06 6.02
CA ASP A 242 9.00 -8.49 6.34
C ASP A 242 8.86 -8.71 7.85
N ALA A 243 9.65 -7.98 8.64
CA ALA A 243 9.57 -8.01 10.10
C ALA A 243 8.23 -7.42 10.61
N GLN A 244 7.68 -6.37 9.98
CA GLN A 244 6.36 -5.82 10.34
C GLN A 244 5.22 -6.81 10.04
N VAL A 245 5.28 -7.49 8.90
CA VAL A 245 4.28 -8.53 8.56
C VAL A 245 4.34 -9.69 9.55
N ALA A 246 5.55 -10.15 9.90
CA ALA A 246 5.73 -11.19 10.91
C ALA A 246 5.27 -10.72 12.31
N LEU A 247 5.50 -9.45 12.65
CA LEU A 247 5.08 -8.87 13.91
C LEU A 247 3.55 -8.87 14.07
N ALA A 248 2.81 -8.47 13.03
CA ALA A 248 1.36 -8.48 13.05
C ALA A 248 0.79 -9.90 13.28
N ARG A 249 1.42 -10.92 12.69
CA ARG A 249 1.06 -12.33 12.92
C ARG A 249 1.38 -12.79 14.33
N ILE A 250 2.48 -12.31 14.92
CA ILE A 250 2.83 -12.63 16.30
C ILE A 250 1.84 -11.99 17.28
N HIS A 251 1.39 -10.76 17.00
CA HIS A 251 0.37 -10.09 17.81
C HIS A 251 -0.98 -10.82 17.82
N SER A 252 -1.31 -11.58 16.77
CA SER A 252 -2.54 -12.39 16.73
C SER A 252 -2.54 -13.59 17.70
N LEU A 253 -1.39 -13.97 18.28
CA LEU A 253 -1.29 -14.99 19.32
C LEU A 253 -1.85 -14.52 20.69
N GLY A 254 -2.18 -13.24 20.84
CA GLY A 254 -2.89 -12.71 22.01
C GLY A 254 -2.00 -12.21 23.16
N LYS A 255 -2.53 -12.24 24.39
CA LYS A 255 -2.01 -11.51 25.57
C LYS A 255 -0.51 -11.66 25.85
N GLY A 256 0.12 -12.80 25.51
CA GLY A 256 1.55 -13.04 25.73
C GLY A 256 2.50 -12.43 24.69
N TYR A 257 1.97 -11.87 23.59
CA TYR A 257 2.74 -11.52 22.40
C TYR A 257 2.58 -10.07 21.96
N LYS A 258 1.67 -9.31 22.58
CA LYS A 258 1.40 -7.89 22.26
C LYS A 258 2.61 -6.96 22.42
N ARG A 259 3.53 -7.30 23.33
CA ARG A 259 4.77 -6.54 23.58
C ARG A 259 5.90 -6.85 22.60
N ALA A 260 5.64 -7.70 21.60
CA ALA A 260 6.59 -7.99 20.56
C ALA A 260 6.93 -6.71 19.78
N HIS A 261 8.20 -6.50 19.48
CA HIS A 261 8.68 -5.35 18.70
C HIS A 261 9.91 -5.72 17.89
N ILE A 262 10.12 -4.99 16.80
CA ILE A 262 11.27 -5.17 15.90
C ILE A 262 12.50 -4.53 16.55
N VAL A 263 13.62 -5.22 16.47
CA VAL A 263 14.95 -4.81 16.94
C VAL A 263 15.95 -5.01 15.80
N GLU A 264 16.86 -4.06 15.64
CA GLU A 264 17.96 -4.17 14.68
C GLU A 264 19.11 -4.97 15.29
N LYS A 265 19.75 -5.81 14.47
CA LYS A 265 20.84 -6.69 14.88
C LYS A 265 22.08 -5.84 15.20
N GLY A 266 22.21 -5.41 16.45
CA GLY A 266 23.31 -4.54 16.91
C GLY A 266 23.01 -3.73 18.17
N GLU A 267 21.73 -3.63 18.56
CA GLU A 267 21.26 -2.97 19.80
C GLU A 267 21.10 -3.93 21.00
#